data_AF-A0A656GL06-F1
#
_entry.id   AF-A0A656GL06-F1
#
_cell.length_a   1.000
_cell.length_b   1.000
_cell.length_c   1.000
_cell.angle_alpha   90.00
_cell.angle_beta   90.00
_cell.angle_gamma   90.00
#
_symmetry.space_group_name_H-M   'P 1'
#
loop_
_entity.id
_entity.type
_entity.pdbx_description
1 polymer ?
#
loop_
_entity_poly.entity_id
_entity_poly.type
_entity_poly.pdbx_seq_one_letter_code
_entity_poly.pdbx_strand_id
1 'polypeptide(L)'
;SKADCEFHCAIVAACKNEYLTAFHDFLGSQLIQARFMAWENSSKLEIGPSGAIREHREIYDAIAKRNPSEAAHCARMHLKAAALRLNIDLAD
;
A
#
# COMPACT_ATOMS: atom_id res chain seq x y z
N SER A 1 -5.51 7.43 -1.89
CA SER A 1 -5.87 8.66 -1.15
C SER A 1 -4.59 9.38 -0.74
N LYS A 2 -4.63 10.69 -0.39
CA LYS A 2 -3.44 11.40 0.14
C LYS A 2 -2.91 10.74 1.43
N ALA A 3 -3.80 10.41 2.36
CA ALA A 3 -3.44 9.76 3.64
C ALA A 3 -2.82 8.36 3.47
N ASP A 4 -3.24 7.64 2.42
CA ASP A 4 -2.70 6.33 2.03
C ASP A 4 -1.24 6.47 1.56
N CYS A 5 -0.96 7.43 0.67
CA CYS A 5 0.42 7.72 0.25
C CYS A 5 1.31 8.18 1.41
N GLU A 6 0.82 9.08 2.28
CA GLU A 6 1.58 9.56 3.43
C GLU A 6 1.94 8.43 4.41
N PHE A 7 1.04 7.45 4.60
CA PHE A 7 1.31 6.28 5.42
C PHE A 7 2.48 5.44 4.89
N HIS A 8 2.49 5.13 3.59
CA HIS A 8 3.59 4.38 2.98
C HIS A 8 4.92 5.15 3.03
N CYS A 9 4.90 6.46 2.73
CA CYS A 9 6.09 7.29 2.82
C CYS A 9 6.68 7.30 4.25
N ALA A 10 5.83 7.35 5.29
CA ALA A 10 6.29 7.34 6.67
C ALA A 10 7.01 6.04 7.05
N ILE A 11 6.50 4.89 6.57
CA ILE A 11 7.15 3.58 6.79
C ILE A 11 8.52 3.55 6.12
N VAL A 12 8.60 3.98 4.86
CA VAL A 12 9.84 4.00 4.09
C VAL A 12 10.89 4.92 4.72
N ALA A 13 10.48 6.12 5.14
CA ALA A 13 11.36 7.06 5.83
C ALA A 13 11.89 6.47 7.15
N ALA A 14 11.06 5.71 7.88
CA ALA A 14 11.46 5.06 9.12
C ALA A 14 12.54 3.98 8.93
N CYS A 15 12.65 3.38 7.72
CA CYS A 15 13.72 2.44 7.40
C CYS A 15 15.10 3.09 7.30
N LYS A 16 15.19 4.43 7.22
CA LYS A 16 16.45 5.19 7.08
C LYS A 16 17.36 4.65 5.96
N ASN A 17 16.74 4.21 4.87
CA ASN A 17 17.43 3.68 3.70
C ASN A 17 17.10 4.57 2.49
N GLU A 18 18.09 5.33 2.05
CA GLU A 18 17.95 6.30 0.96
C GLU A 18 17.60 5.63 -0.36
N TYR A 19 18.11 4.42 -0.62
CA TYR A 19 17.75 3.64 -1.81
C TYR A 19 16.29 3.20 -1.78
N LEU A 20 15.80 2.77 -0.61
CA LEU A 20 14.40 2.37 -0.45
C LEU A 20 13.45 3.56 -0.61
N THR A 21 13.88 4.74 -0.17
CA THR A 21 13.16 6.00 -0.34
C THR A 21 13.09 6.40 -1.81
N ALA A 22 14.24 6.45 -2.49
CA ALA A 22 14.29 6.79 -3.91
C ALA A 22 13.50 5.80 -4.78
N PHE A 23 13.54 4.51 -4.46
CA PHE A 23 12.75 3.49 -5.15
C PHE A 23 11.25 3.66 -4.92
N HIS A 24 10.83 3.94 -3.68
CA HIS A 24 9.44 4.20 -3.36
C HIS A 24 8.91 5.45 -4.07
N ASP A 25 9.69 6.54 -4.11
CA ASP A 25 9.30 7.76 -4.80
C ASP A 25 9.15 7.55 -6.31
N PHE A 26 10.05 6.76 -6.91
CA PHE A 26 9.93 6.33 -8.31
C PHE A 26 8.67 5.50 -8.55
N LEU A 27 8.37 4.53 -7.69
CA LEU A 27 7.13 3.76 -7.78
C LEU A 27 5.91 4.67 -7.63
N GLY A 28 5.94 5.63 -6.72
CA GLY A 28 4.89 6.65 -6.54
C GLY A 28 4.65 7.43 -7.83
N SER A 29 5.70 7.94 -8.49
CA SER A 29 5.55 8.72 -9.73
C SER A 29 4.98 7.89 -10.89
N GLN A 30 5.33 6.61 -10.99
CA GLN A 30 4.83 5.71 -12.03
C GLN A 30 3.41 5.22 -11.73
N LEU A 31 3.14 4.87 -10.47
CA LEU A 31 1.83 4.38 -10.03
C LEU A 31 0.78 5.48 -10.03
N ILE A 32 1.12 6.74 -9.75
CA ILE A 32 0.16 7.86 -9.89
C ILE A 32 -0.38 7.93 -11.33
N GLN A 33 0.45 7.73 -12.35
CA GLN A 33 -0.01 7.72 -13.74
C GLN A 33 -0.94 6.54 -14.05
N ALA A 34 -0.61 5.34 -13.54
CA ALA A 34 -1.46 4.15 -13.69
C ALA A 34 -2.77 4.25 -12.87
N ARG A 35 -2.71 4.85 -11.68
CA ARG A 35 -3.83 5.02 -10.74
C ARG A 35 -4.81 6.08 -11.25
N PHE A 36 -4.36 7.13 -11.94
CA PHE A 36 -5.25 8.06 -12.65
C PHE A 36 -6.08 7.35 -13.74
N MET A 37 -5.46 6.51 -14.57
CA MET A 37 -6.18 5.75 -15.61
C MET A 37 -7.12 4.67 -15.03
N ALA A 38 -6.72 4.02 -13.94
CA ALA A 38 -7.54 2.97 -13.30
C ALA A 38 -8.68 3.54 -12.42
N TRP A 39 -8.51 4.71 -11.80
CA TRP A 39 -9.55 5.35 -10.98
C TRP A 39 -10.71 5.93 -11.78
N GLU A 40 -10.48 6.44 -13.00
CA GLU A 40 -11.58 6.78 -13.90
C GLU A 40 -12.50 5.57 -14.17
N ASN A 41 -11.92 4.37 -14.25
CA ASN A 41 -12.65 3.12 -14.53
C ASN A 41 -13.26 2.45 -13.28
N SER A 42 -12.69 2.63 -12.09
CA SER A 42 -13.05 1.88 -10.86
C SER A 42 -13.97 2.62 -9.88
N SER A 43 -14.40 3.85 -10.20
CA SER A 43 -15.39 4.63 -9.42
C SER A 43 -16.76 3.95 -9.21
N LYS A 44 -16.95 2.72 -9.71
CA LYS A 44 -18.18 1.92 -9.64
C LYS A 44 -18.11 0.70 -8.69
N LEU A 45 -16.96 0.35 -8.09
CA LEU A 45 -16.89 -0.81 -7.19
C LEU A 45 -17.23 -0.42 -5.73
N GLU A 46 -18.33 -0.98 -5.22
CA GLU A 46 -18.91 -0.78 -3.87
C GLU A 46 -18.06 -1.26 -2.68
N ILE A 47 -16.78 -1.62 -2.87
CA ILE A 47 -15.91 -2.08 -1.78
C ILE A 47 -15.12 -0.89 -1.25
N GLY A 48 -15.77 -0.14 -0.36
CA GLY A 48 -15.30 1.15 0.15
C GLY A 48 -13.96 1.12 0.94
N PRO A 49 -13.44 2.31 1.30
CA PRO A 49 -12.12 2.53 1.94
C PRO A 49 -11.91 1.88 3.33
N SER A 50 -12.92 1.20 3.90
CA SER A 50 -12.85 0.62 5.25
C SER A 50 -11.88 -0.56 5.36
N GLY A 51 -11.71 -1.34 4.29
CA GLY A 51 -10.78 -2.49 4.28
C GLY A 51 -9.32 -2.07 4.41
N ALA A 52 -8.89 -1.10 3.62
CA ALA A 52 -7.51 -0.61 3.61
C ALA A 52 -7.08 0.02 4.95
N ILE A 53 -7.99 0.73 5.63
CA ILE A 53 -7.69 1.32 6.94
C ILE A 53 -7.41 0.23 8.00
N ARG A 54 -8.19 -0.86 7.99
CA ARG A 54 -7.95 -1.99 8.90
C ARG A 54 -6.60 -2.64 8.62
N GLU A 55 -6.31 -2.90 7.35
CA GLU A 55 -5.04 -3.48 6.90
C GLU A 55 -3.83 -2.60 7.29
N HIS A 56 -3.93 -1.27 7.15
CA HIS A 56 -2.89 -0.35 7.60
C HIS A 56 -2.65 -0.40 9.11
N ARG A 57 -3.72 -0.55 9.90
CA ARG A 57 -3.60 -0.69 11.36
C ARG A 57 -2.88 -1.98 11.74
N GLU A 58 -3.15 -3.09 11.06
CA GLU A 58 -2.44 -4.36 11.28
C GLU A 58 -0.94 -4.23 10.98
N ILE A 59 -0.58 -3.58 9.86
CA ILE A 59 0.82 -3.27 9.52
C ILE A 59 1.46 -2.39 10.61
N TYR A 60 0.77 -1.32 11.02
CA TYR A 60 1.26 -0.42 12.07
C TYR A 60 1.51 -1.17 13.39
N ASP A 61 0.57 -2.01 13.83
CA ASP A 61 0.70 -2.75 15.09
C ASP A 61 1.88 -3.73 15.04
N ALA A 62 2.12 -4.37 13.89
CA ALA A 62 3.27 -5.25 13.69
C ALA A 62 4.61 -4.49 13.74
N ILE A 63 4.67 -3.30 13.11
CA ILE A 63 5.83 -2.41 13.15
C ILE A 63 6.07 -1.91 14.60
N ALA A 64 5.01 -1.49 15.30
CA ALA A 64 5.08 -1.00 16.67
C ALA A 64 5.61 -2.08 17.63
N LYS A 65 5.22 -3.34 17.42
CA LYS A 65 5.75 -4.51 18.14
C LYS A 65 7.18 -4.89 17.75
N ARG A 66 7.79 -4.19 16.78
CA ARG A 66 9.11 -4.51 16.19
C ARG A 66 9.20 -5.94 15.66
N ASN A 67 8.11 -6.45 15.10
CA ASN A 67 8.08 -7.78 14.49
C ASN A 67 8.16 -7.66 12.95
N PRO A 68 9.36 -7.75 12.35
CA PRO A 68 9.52 -7.55 10.91
C PRO A 68 8.85 -8.64 10.07
N SER A 69 8.78 -9.88 10.58
CA SER A 69 8.13 -10.98 9.87
C SER A 69 6.63 -10.76 9.75
N GLU A 70 6.00 -10.36 10.86
CA GLU A 70 4.57 -10.03 10.89
C GLU A 70 4.25 -8.81 10.03
N ALA A 71 5.06 -7.74 10.13
CA ALA A 71 4.87 -6.54 9.32
C ALA A 71 4.94 -6.86 7.82
N ALA A 72 5.89 -7.71 7.42
CA ALA A 72 6.00 -8.17 6.04
C ALA A 72 4.81 -9.05 5.62
N HIS A 73 4.29 -9.89 6.51
CA HIS A 73 3.09 -10.69 6.25
C HIS A 73 1.86 -9.80 6.03
N CYS A 74 1.57 -8.88 6.95
CA CYS A 74 0.45 -7.94 6.83
C CYS A 74 0.56 -7.09 5.55
N ALA A 75 1.76 -6.62 5.20
CA ALA A 75 1.98 -5.84 3.97
C ALA A 75 1.69 -6.67 2.69
N ARG A 76 2.07 -7.96 2.66
CA ARG A 76 1.73 -8.85 1.54
C ARG A 76 0.23 -9.09 1.43
N MET A 77 -0.45 -9.27 2.57
CA MET A 77 -1.91 -9.45 2.59
C MET A 77 -2.64 -8.19 2.13
N HIS A 78 -2.18 -7.01 2.55
CA HIS A 78 -2.68 -5.73 2.05
C HIS A 78 -2.53 -5.61 0.52
N LEU A 79 -1.37 -5.99 -0.04
CA LEU A 79 -1.13 -5.95 -1.49
C LEU A 79 -2.09 -6.89 -2.24
N LYS A 80 -2.29 -8.13 -1.74
CA LYS A 80 -3.26 -9.09 -2.31
C LYS A 80 -4.68 -8.55 -2.27
N ALA A 81 -5.09 -7.98 -1.13
CA ALA A 81 -6.42 -7.38 -0.99
C ALA A 81 -6.60 -6.15 -1.90
N ALA A 82 -5.55 -5.34 -2.08
CA ALA A 82 -5.56 -4.21 -3.00
C ALA A 82 -5.67 -4.67 -4.47
N ALA A 83 -4.93 -5.70 -4.87
CA ALA A 83 -5.04 -6.27 -6.21
C ALA A 83 -6.46 -6.81 -6.49
N LEU A 84 -7.05 -7.51 -5.52
CA LEU A 84 -8.42 -8.02 -5.62
C LEU A 84 -9.45 -6.89 -5.74
N ARG A 85 -9.30 -5.80 -4.96
CA ARG A 85 -10.15 -4.60 -5.08
C ARG A 85 -10.01 -3.89 -6.43
N LEU A 86 -8.84 -3.98 -7.06
CA LEU A 86 -8.54 -3.36 -8.34
C LEU A 86 -8.72 -4.33 -9.52
N ASN A 87 -9.17 -5.56 -9.26
CA ASN A 87 -9.29 -6.64 -10.24
C ASN A 87 -7.99 -6.90 -11.04
N ILE A 88 -6.86 -6.86 -10.34
CA ILE A 88 -5.52 -7.17 -10.85
C ILE A 88 -5.16 -8.59 -10.45
N ASP A 89 -4.74 -9.40 -11.41
CA ASP A 89 -4.20 -10.73 -11.15
C ASP A 89 -2.73 -10.62 -10.70
N LEU A 90 -2.43 -11.18 -9.52
CA LEU A 90 -1.05 -11.26 -9.03
C LEU A 90 -0.53 -12.65 -9.41
N ALA A 91 0.51 -12.71 -10.24
CA ALA A 91 1.19 -13.98 -10.51
C ALA A 91 1.68 -14.60 -9.19
N ASP A 92 1.37 -15.88 -8.99
CA ASP A 92 1.71 -16.67 -7.81
C ASP A 92 3.23 -16.81 -7.57
#